data_AF-A0A0B3ALQ2-F1
#
_entry.id   AF-A0A0B3ALQ2-F1
#
_cell.length_a   1.000
_cell.length_b   1.000
_cell.length_c   1.000
_cell.angle_alpha   90.00
_cell.angle_beta   90.00
_cell.angle_gamma   90.00
#
_symmetry.space_group_name_H-M   'P 1'
#
loop_
_entity.id
_entity.type
_entity.pdbx_description
1 polymer ?
#
loop_
_entity_poly.entity_id
_entity_poly.type
_entity_poly.pdbx_seq_one_letter_code
_entity_poly.pdbx_strand_id
1 'polypeptide(L)' 'KSFLIEGKTIVEIECKKSDKPIFLKDNKDEEFFIRAGPSSVQLNGRELVEYISRRFSKHL' A
#
# COMPACT_ATOMS: atom_id res chain seq x y z
N LYS A 1 10.56 11.49 9.37
CA LYS A 1 11.06 12.74 10.02
C LYS A 1 9.86 13.54 10.50
N SER A 2 10.01 14.48 11.42
CA SER A 2 8.89 15.38 11.81
C SER A 2 9.29 16.85 11.70
N PHE A 3 8.31 17.70 11.37
CA PHE A 3 8.47 19.13 11.14
C PHE A 3 7.31 19.89 11.80
N LEU A 4 7.55 21.12 12.27
CA LEU A 4 6.51 22.01 12.77
C LEU A 4 6.16 23.04 11.69
N ILE A 5 4.91 23.06 11.23
CA ILE A 5 4.41 23.99 10.22
C ILE A 5 3.09 24.57 10.73
N GLU A 6 2.99 25.90 10.85
CA GLU A 6 1.78 26.60 11.33
C GLU A 6 1.25 26.05 12.68
N GLY A 7 2.17 25.69 13.59
CA GLY A 7 1.81 25.11 14.89
C GLY A 7 1.33 23.65 14.84
N LYS A 8 1.39 22.98 13.68
CA LYS A 8 1.06 21.56 13.51
C LYS A 8 2.31 20.71 13.32
N THR A 9 2.32 19.54 13.95
CA THR A 9 3.37 18.53 13.73
C THR A 9 3.05 17.70 12.50
N ILE A 10 3.90 17.80 11.49
CA ILE A 10 3.84 17.00 10.26
C ILE A 10 4.84 15.87 10.37
N VAL A 11 4.41 14.63 10.10
CA VAL A 11 5.27 13.45 10.09
C VAL A 11 5.46 12.98 8.65
N GLU A 12 6.70 12.99 8.19
CA GLU A 12 7.13 12.43 6.92
C GLU A 12 7.45 10.94 7.08
N ILE A 13 6.78 10.13 6.27
CA ILE A 13 7.00 8.69 6.15
C ILE A 13 7.50 8.41 4.72
N GLU A 14 8.72 7.90 4.60
CA GLU A 14 9.26 7.43 3.34
C GLU A 14 8.88 5.96 3.13
N CYS A 15 7.92 5.71 2.24
CA CYS A 15 7.51 4.34 1.88
C CYS A 15 8.25 3.88 0.63
N LYS A 16 9.15 2.90 0.78
CA LYS A 16 9.83 2.24 -0.33
C LYS A 16 8.92 1.20 -0.98
N LYS A 17 9.12 0.97 -2.28
CA LYS A 17 8.43 -0.08 -3.04
C LYS A 17 8.78 -1.45 -2.46
N SER A 18 7.76 -2.25 -2.13
CA SER A 18 7.93 -3.64 -1.70
C SER A 18 8.25 -4.57 -2.88
N ASP A 19 9.07 -5.58 -2.63
CA ASP A 19 9.38 -6.70 -3.53
C ASP A 19 8.36 -7.84 -3.45
N LYS A 20 7.54 -7.87 -2.39
CA LYS A 20 6.44 -8.81 -2.17
C LYS A 20 5.09 -8.11 -1.99
N PRO A 21 3.96 -8.78 -2.25
CA PRO A 21 2.64 -8.25 -1.91
C PRO A 21 2.53 -8.01 -0.39
N ILE A 22 1.89 -6.90 -0.01
CA ILE A 22 1.66 -6.51 1.39
C ILE A 22 0.16 -6.33 1.59
N PHE A 23 -0.39 -7.00 2.60
CA PHE A 23 -1.79 -6.92 2.98
C PHE A 23 -1.94 -6.07 4.25
N LEU A 24 -2.87 -5.13 4.23
CA LEU A 24 -3.30 -4.40 5.40
C LEU A 24 -4.12 -5.37 6.27
N LYS A 25 -3.79 -5.42 7.56
CA LYS A 25 -4.54 -6.20 8.54
C LYS A 25 -5.48 -5.27 9.27
N ASP A 26 -6.77 -5.38 8.98
CA ASP A 26 -7.80 -4.73 9.78
C ASP A 26 -8.62 -5.78 10.52
N ASN A 27 -8.45 -5.83 11.83
CA ASN A 27 -9.04 -6.80 12.75
C ASN A 27 -8.82 -8.27 12.33
N LYS A 28 -9.67 -8.79 11.43
CA LYS A 28 -9.72 -10.19 10.99
C LYS A 28 -9.54 -10.41 9.49
N ASP A 29 -9.59 -9.34 8.69
CA ASP A 29 -9.53 -9.45 7.24
C ASP A 29 -8.18 -8.93 6.72
N GLU A 30 -7.66 -9.61 5.71
CA GLU A 30 -6.48 -9.18 4.97
C GLU A 30 -6.93 -8.46 3.70
N GLU A 31 -6.69 -7.16 3.66
CA GLU A 31 -7.10 -6.30 2.56
C GLU A 31 -5.90 -5.86 1.73
N PHE A 32 -6.07 -5.75 0.41
CA PHE A 32 -5.02 -5.36 -0.50
C PHE A 32 -5.35 -4.03 -1.17
N PHE A 33 -4.51 -3.02 -0.94
CA PHE A 33 -4.68 -1.69 -1.51
C PHE A 33 -3.49 -1.32 -2.39
N ILE A 34 -3.79 -0.61 -3.48
CA ILE A 34 -2.77 0.07 -4.29
C ILE A 34 -3.06 1.56 -4.37
N ARG A 35 -2.03 2.37 -4.54
CA ARG A 35 -2.18 3.81 -4.77
C ARG A 35 -2.59 4.06 -6.22
N ALA A 36 -3.67 4.82 -6.41
CA ALA A 36 -4.17 5.27 -7.70
C ALA A 36 -4.37 6.79 -7.64
N GLY A 37 -3.41 7.54 -8.20
CA GLY A 37 -3.39 8.99 -8.08
C GLY A 37 -3.28 9.47 -6.61
N PRO A 38 -4.12 10.40 -6.15
CA PRO A 38 -4.09 10.92 -4.79
C PRO A 38 -4.72 9.97 -3.74
N SER A 39 -5.44 8.93 -4.17
CA SER A 39 -6.14 7.99 -3.30
C SER A 39 -5.55 6.58 -3.34
N SER A 40 -6.11 5.69 -2.52
CA SER A 40 -5.86 4.26 -2.56
C SER A 40 -7.13 3.54 -2.97
N VAL A 41 -7.00 2.49 -3.78
CA VAL A 41 -8.10 1.63 -4.20
C VAL A 41 -7.86 0.22 -3.70
N GLN A 42 -8.92 -0.43 -3.21
CA GLN A 42 -8.89 -1.82 -2.80
C GLN A 42 -8.99 -2.71 -4.04
N LEU A 43 -8.09 -3.70 -4.15
CA LEU A 43 -8.21 -4.75 -5.15
C LEU A 43 -8.74 -6.02 -4.50
N ASN A 44 -9.67 -6.68 -5.16
CA ASN A 44 -10.23 -7.96 -4.73
C ASN A 44 -10.35 -8.92 -5.92
N GLY A 45 -10.64 -10.19 -5.62
CA GLY A 45 -10.90 -11.23 -6.61
C GLY A 45 -9.86 -11.29 -7.73
N ARG A 46 -10.32 -11.18 -8.98
CA ARG A 46 -9.48 -11.31 -10.18
C ARG A 46 -8.44 -10.19 -10.32
N GLU A 47 -8.81 -8.95 -9.98
CA GLU A 47 -7.92 -7.79 -10.12
C GLU A 47 -6.72 -7.91 -9.18
N LEU A 48 -6.95 -8.40 -7.96
CA LEU A 48 -5.90 -8.70 -7.00
C LEU A 48 -4.94 -9.76 -7.55
N VAL A 49 -5.46 -10.89 -8.02
CA VAL A 49 -4.66 -11.99 -8.58
C VAL A 49 -3.84 -11.53 -9.78
N GLU A 50 -4.45 -10.79 -10.69
CA GLU A 50 -3.79 -10.25 -11.88
C GLU A 50 -2.69 -9.25 -11.52
N TYR A 51 -2.97 -8.35 -10.58
CA TYR A 51 -1.97 -7.40 -10.10
C TYR A 51 -0.78 -8.12 -9.49
N ILE A 52 -1.02 -9.08 -8.58
CA ILE A 52 0.06 -9.80 -7.90
C ILE A 52 0.92 -10.57 -8.89
N SER A 53 0.29 -11.31 -9.80
CA SER A 53 0.98 -12.09 -10.84
C SER A 53 1.86 -11.20 -11.72
N ARG A 54 1.33 -10.08 -12.22
CA ARG A 54 2.11 -9.17 -13.07
C ARG A 54 3.23 -8.48 -12.32
N ARG A 55 2.98 -8.06 -11.08
CA ARG A 55 3.88 -7.17 -10.34
C ARG A 55 4.96 -7.90 -9.54
N PHE A 56 4.70 -9.13 -9.12
CA PHE A 56 5.55 -9.89 -8.19
C PHE A 56 5.95 -11.29 -8.72
N SER A 57 5.74 -11.59 -10.00
CA SER A 57 6.06 -12.87 -10.67
C SER A 57 7.49 -13.41 -10.50
N LYS A 58 8.44 -12.62 -9.98
CA LYS A 58 9.81 -13.07 -9.70
C LYS A 58 10.02 -13.67 -8.30
N HIS A 59 8.99 -13.71 -7.45
CA HIS A 59 9.08 -14.14 -6.05
C HIS A 59 8.00 -15.15 -5.62
N LEU A 60 7.32 -15.78 -6.58
CA LEU A 60 6.46 -16.94 -6.34
C LEU A 60 7.21 -18.23 -6.62
#